data_AF-A0A024UNB1-F1
#
_entry.id   AF-A0A024UNB1-F1
#
_cell.length_a   1.000
_cell.length_b   1.000
_cell.length_c   1.000
_cell.angle_alpha   90.00
_cell.angle_beta   90.00
_cell.angle_gamma   90.00
#
_symmetry.space_group_name_H-M   'P 1'
#
loop_
_entity.id
_entity.type
_entity.pdbx_description
1 polymer ?
#
loop_
_entity_poly.entity_id
_entity_poly.type
_entity_poly.pdbx_seq_one_letter_code
_entity_poly.pdbx_strand_id
1 'polypeptide(L)'
;MDRANKVYQMELKRIMEFLGRTEELNDPNFTETNLLDVTPEDIRRYFNLKAFGTTAPTSASLPTHARANTLKSMKKMLSAFMPRRMIPWDEPRREGNPTRSVVVNDVITLVMKCEVRRQGVESKAHRPIEFTEFMNALKVIRLCSEFSELDRYRLGSVITLQWHLVARVDDMMKLFA
;
A
#
# COMPACT_ATOMS: atom_id res chain seq x y z
N MET A 1 11.17 -18.18 4.17
CA MET A 1 11.07 -16.98 3.31
C MET A 1 10.00 -16.05 3.87
N ASP A 2 10.42 -14.86 4.30
CA ASP A 2 9.57 -13.84 4.94
C ASP A 2 8.38 -13.42 4.05
N ARG A 3 7.20 -13.25 4.65
CA ARG A 3 5.94 -12.89 3.96
C ARG A 3 6.08 -11.56 3.23
N ALA A 4 6.84 -10.62 3.79
CA ALA A 4 7.14 -9.33 3.17
C ALA A 4 7.87 -9.50 1.84
N ASN A 5 8.83 -10.42 1.77
CA ASN A 5 9.61 -10.67 0.55
C ASN A 5 8.72 -11.23 -0.57
N LYS A 6 7.79 -12.16 -0.25
CA LYS A 6 6.81 -12.67 -1.24
C LYS A 6 5.89 -11.58 -1.78
N VAL A 7 5.38 -10.69 -0.93
CA VAL A 7 4.49 -9.59 -1.36
C VAL A 7 5.21 -8.63 -2.30
N TYR A 8 6.46 -8.29 -1.98
CA TYR A 8 7.26 -7.39 -2.80
C TYR A 8 7.59 -8.03 -4.15
N GLN A 9 7.94 -9.32 -4.16
CA GLN A 9 8.21 -10.08 -5.38
C GLN A 9 6.99 -10.17 -6.31
N MET A 10 5.77 -10.24 -5.78
CA MET A 10 4.57 -10.21 -6.61
C MET A 10 4.46 -8.92 -7.41
N GLU A 11 4.79 -7.77 -6.81
CA GLU A 11 4.71 -6.49 -7.51
C GLU A 11 5.81 -6.35 -8.56
N LEU A 12 7.01 -6.85 -8.27
CA LEU A 12 8.07 -6.96 -9.27
C LEU A 12 7.65 -7.83 -10.46
N LYS A 13 7.04 -9.00 -10.20
CA LYS A 13 6.50 -9.88 -11.26
C LYS A 13 5.50 -9.15 -12.15
N ARG A 14 4.58 -8.38 -11.55
CA ARG A 14 3.55 -7.65 -12.32
C ARG A 14 4.12 -6.56 -13.22
N ILE A 15 5.16 -5.84 -12.79
CA ILE A 15 5.78 -4.84 -13.67
C ILE A 15 6.59 -5.51 -14.78
N MET A 16 7.29 -6.61 -14.49
CA MET A 16 8.02 -7.35 -15.52
C MET A 16 7.10 -7.97 -16.55
N GLU A 17 5.96 -8.51 -16.12
CA GLU A 17 4.90 -8.98 -17.01
C GLU A 17 4.36 -7.85 -17.89
N PHE A 18 4.12 -6.67 -17.31
CA PHE A 18 3.72 -5.49 -18.07
C PHE A 18 4.76 -5.07 -19.12
N LEU A 19 6.05 -5.26 -18.85
CA LEU A 19 7.14 -4.98 -19.79
C LEU A 19 7.38 -6.11 -20.80
N GLY A 20 6.67 -7.24 -20.70
CA GLY A 20 6.93 -8.44 -21.52
C GLY A 20 8.23 -9.16 -21.17
N ARG A 21 8.78 -8.90 -19.97
CA ARG A 21 10.09 -9.36 -19.50
C ARG A 21 9.98 -10.47 -18.44
N THR A 22 8.86 -11.21 -18.44
CA THR A 22 8.58 -12.24 -17.42
C THR A 22 9.60 -13.37 -17.45
N GLU A 23 10.14 -13.70 -18.63
CA GLU A 23 11.12 -14.77 -18.79
C GLU A 23 12.44 -14.48 -18.07
N GLU A 24 12.82 -13.21 -17.94
CA GLU A 24 14.02 -12.79 -17.22
C GLU A 24 13.97 -13.16 -15.73
N LEU A 25 12.77 -13.25 -15.14
CA LEU A 25 12.60 -13.64 -13.74
C LEU A 25 12.82 -15.13 -13.49
N ASN A 26 12.83 -15.95 -14.55
CA ASN A 26 13.11 -17.38 -14.47
C ASN A 26 14.61 -17.66 -14.63
N ASP A 27 15.41 -16.67 -15.04
CA ASP A 27 16.85 -16.80 -15.16
C ASP A 27 17.47 -16.90 -13.75
N PRO A 28 18.20 -17.99 -13.42
CA PRO A 28 18.95 -18.07 -12.17
C PRO A 28 20.03 -16.98 -12.05
N ASN A 29 20.42 -16.34 -13.16
CA ASN A 29 21.29 -15.18 -13.23
C ASN A 29 20.51 -13.85 -13.37
N PHE A 30 19.23 -13.77 -12.96
CA PHE A 30 18.52 -12.50 -12.89
C PHE A 30 19.31 -11.52 -12.02
N THR A 31 20.05 -10.62 -12.69
CA THR A 31 21.04 -9.75 -12.07
C THR A 31 20.50 -8.33 -11.99
N GLU A 32 21.04 -7.53 -11.07
CA GLU A 32 20.79 -6.09 -10.94
C GLU A 32 20.84 -5.32 -12.28
N THR A 33 21.58 -5.82 -13.28
CA THR A 33 21.71 -5.25 -14.62
C THR A 33 20.38 -5.15 -15.36
N ASN A 34 19.53 -6.18 -15.30
CA ASN A 34 18.24 -6.17 -16.01
C ASN A 34 17.29 -5.13 -15.39
N LEU A 35 17.44 -4.87 -14.09
CA LEU A 35 16.69 -3.85 -13.37
C LEU A 35 17.19 -2.42 -13.63
N LEU A 36 18.42 -2.24 -14.13
CA LEU A 36 18.92 -0.93 -14.54
C LEU A 36 18.21 -0.40 -15.80
N ASP A 37 17.70 -1.30 -16.65
CA ASP A 37 16.98 -0.92 -17.87
C ASP A 37 15.56 -0.39 -17.60
N VAL A 38 15.03 -0.57 -16.38
CA VAL A 38 13.70 -0.07 -16.03
C VAL A 38 13.75 1.46 -15.92
N THR A 39 13.01 2.14 -16.79
CA THR A 39 12.99 3.60 -16.81
C THR A 39 11.87 4.17 -15.92
N PRO A 40 11.96 5.45 -15.52
CA PRO A 40 10.84 6.16 -14.91
C PRO A 40 9.57 6.15 -15.75
N GLU A 41 9.71 6.18 -17.07
CA GLU A 41 8.61 6.22 -18.03
C GLU A 41 7.83 4.90 -18.03
N ASP A 42 8.53 3.77 -17.90
CA ASP A 42 7.93 2.45 -17.75
C ASP A 42 7.06 2.38 -16.48
N ILE A 43 7.61 2.86 -15.36
CA ILE A 43 6.89 2.92 -14.08
C ILE A 43 5.71 3.88 -14.18
N ARG A 44 5.86 5.01 -14.87
CA ARG A 44 4.77 5.97 -15.12
C ARG A 44 3.63 5.30 -15.88
N ARG A 45 3.91 4.61 -16.98
CA ARG A 45 2.91 3.87 -17.78
C ARG A 45 2.23 2.77 -16.97
N TYR A 46 3.00 2.05 -16.16
CA TYR A 46 2.46 1.04 -15.26
C TYR A 46 1.51 1.64 -14.22
N PHE A 47 1.89 2.77 -13.58
CA PHE A 47 1.03 3.44 -12.61
C PHE A 47 -0.21 4.05 -13.25
N ASN A 48 -0.08 4.58 -14.46
CA ASN A 48 -1.23 5.05 -15.23
C ASN A 48 -2.21 3.91 -15.50
N LEU A 49 -1.72 2.75 -15.94
CA LEU A 49 -2.55 1.56 -16.15
C LEU A 49 -3.28 1.16 -14.87
N LYS A 50 -2.59 1.20 -13.71
CA LYS A 50 -3.21 0.86 -12.42
C LYS A 50 -4.23 1.88 -11.94
N ALA A 51 -4.01 3.16 -12.18
CA ALA A 51 -4.88 4.23 -11.67
C ALA A 51 -6.06 4.54 -12.59
N PHE A 52 -5.81 4.60 -13.90
CA PHE A 52 -6.76 5.05 -14.93
C PHE A 52 -7.27 3.91 -15.83
N GLY A 53 -6.69 2.70 -15.73
CA GLY A 53 -7.02 1.59 -16.64
C GLY A 53 -6.37 1.68 -18.02
N THR A 54 -5.55 2.71 -18.28
CA THR A 54 -4.82 2.92 -19.54
C THR A 54 -3.41 3.44 -19.28
N THR A 55 -2.45 3.08 -20.14
CA THR A 55 -1.04 3.52 -20.03
C THR A 55 -0.85 5.00 -20.40
N ALA A 56 -1.74 5.55 -21.22
CA ALA A 56 -1.70 6.92 -21.74
C ALA A 56 -3.02 7.67 -21.45
N PRO A 57 -3.29 8.03 -20.19
CA PRO A 57 -4.48 8.77 -19.81
C PRO A 57 -4.46 10.17 -20.44
N THR A 58 -5.63 10.66 -20.82
CA THR A 58 -5.81 12.03 -21.31
C THR A 58 -6.10 12.97 -20.13
N SER A 59 -6.09 14.28 -20.37
CA SER A 59 -6.43 15.28 -19.34
C SER A 59 -7.83 15.13 -18.76
N ALA A 60 -8.75 14.48 -19.49
CA ALA A 60 -10.11 14.20 -19.05
C ALA A 60 -10.25 12.86 -18.30
N SER A 61 -9.23 11.99 -18.35
CA SER A 61 -9.28 10.68 -17.68
C SER A 61 -9.25 10.84 -16.16
N LEU A 62 -10.09 10.08 -15.46
CA LEU A 62 -10.16 10.07 -14.00
C LEU A 62 -9.56 8.79 -13.42
N PRO A 63 -8.83 8.85 -12.28
CA PRO A 63 -8.20 7.69 -11.69
C PRO A 63 -9.20 6.90 -10.82
N THR A 64 -10.00 6.05 -11.48
CA THR A 64 -11.10 5.29 -10.88
C THR A 64 -10.73 3.86 -10.48
N HIS A 65 -9.49 3.43 -10.70
CA HIS A 65 -9.08 2.03 -10.46
C HIS A 65 -8.18 1.84 -9.24
N ALA A 66 -7.38 2.84 -8.86
CA ALA A 66 -6.50 2.74 -7.71
C ALA A 66 -6.37 4.07 -6.95
N ARG A 67 -6.10 3.94 -5.65
CA ARG A 67 -5.85 5.06 -4.76
C ARG A 67 -4.39 5.46 -4.75
N ALA A 68 -4.09 6.71 -4.40
CA ALA A 68 -2.72 7.20 -4.23
C ALA A 68 -1.92 6.36 -3.21
N ASN A 69 -2.56 5.90 -2.13
CA ASN A 69 -1.93 5.01 -1.15
C ASN A 69 -1.56 3.64 -1.73
N THR A 70 -2.37 3.10 -2.66
CA THR A 70 -2.06 1.86 -3.38
C THR A 70 -0.81 2.06 -4.23
N LEU A 71 -0.74 3.15 -5.00
CA LEU A 71 0.43 3.47 -5.82
C LEU A 71 1.69 3.72 -4.97
N LYS A 72 1.57 4.40 -3.83
CA LYS A 72 2.68 4.57 -2.87
C LYS A 72 3.20 3.23 -2.35
N SER A 73 2.30 2.29 -2.07
CA SER A 73 2.67 0.94 -1.65
C SER A 73 3.41 0.18 -2.77
N MET A 74 2.88 0.21 -4.00
CA MET A 74 3.53 -0.38 -5.17
C MET A 74 4.91 0.22 -5.41
N LYS A 75 5.02 1.56 -5.38
CA LYS A 75 6.28 2.29 -5.46
C LYS A 75 7.30 1.82 -4.43
N LYS A 76 6.88 1.67 -3.16
CA LYS A 76 7.75 1.17 -2.08
C LYS A 76 8.24 -0.26 -2.37
N MET A 77 7.36 -1.13 -2.87
CA MET A 77 7.71 -2.50 -3.21
C MET A 77 8.73 -2.55 -4.35
N LEU A 78 8.48 -1.82 -5.43
CA LEU A 78 9.39 -1.72 -6.57
C LEU A 78 10.75 -1.13 -6.18
N SER A 79 10.74 -0.06 -5.37
CA SER A 79 11.96 0.60 -4.92
C SER A 79 12.88 -0.32 -4.11
N ALA A 80 12.36 -1.39 -3.50
CA ALA A 80 13.18 -2.32 -2.75
C ALA A 80 14.12 -3.15 -3.63
N PHE A 81 13.76 -3.37 -4.90
CA PHE A 81 14.52 -4.15 -5.86
C PHE A 81 15.45 -3.30 -6.73
N MET A 82 15.23 -1.98 -6.80
CA MET A 82 16.05 -1.11 -7.66
C MET A 82 17.51 -1.07 -7.18
N PRO A 83 18.51 -1.36 -8.04
CA PRO A 83 19.92 -1.50 -7.63
C PRO A 83 20.45 -0.26 -6.90
N ARG A 84 20.15 0.93 -7.42
CA ARG A 84 20.60 2.22 -6.86
C ARG A 84 19.59 2.83 -5.90
N ARG A 85 18.99 2.02 -5.02
CA ARG A 85 17.84 2.40 -4.15
C ARG A 85 17.97 3.76 -3.43
N MET A 86 19.16 4.05 -2.89
CA MET A 86 19.40 5.26 -2.09
C MET A 86 19.66 6.52 -2.92
N ILE A 87 20.03 6.37 -4.19
CA ILE A 87 20.37 7.48 -5.08
C ILE A 87 19.07 7.93 -5.77
N PRO A 88 18.66 9.21 -5.63
CA PRO A 88 17.55 9.76 -6.41
C PRO A 88 17.78 9.59 -7.92
N TRP A 89 16.71 9.58 -8.70
CA TRP A 89 16.84 9.56 -10.15
C TRP A 89 17.42 10.88 -10.67
N ASP A 90 18.48 10.80 -11.46
CA ASP A 90 19.12 11.89 -12.20
C ASP A 90 18.69 11.81 -13.67
N GLU A 91 17.90 12.78 -14.12
CA GLU A 91 17.33 12.80 -15.48
C GLU A 91 18.39 13.01 -16.58
N PRO A 92 19.33 13.99 -16.47
CA PRO A 92 20.45 14.11 -17.40
C PRO A 92 21.30 12.84 -17.54
N ARG A 93 21.63 12.19 -16.42
CA ARG A 93 22.51 11.01 -16.42
C ARG A 93 21.77 9.70 -16.69
N ARG A 94 20.42 9.71 -16.57
CA ARG A 94 19.55 8.52 -16.62
C ARG A 94 19.99 7.44 -15.63
N GLU A 95 20.33 7.88 -14.44
CA GLU A 95 20.92 7.03 -13.40
C GLU A 95 20.22 7.21 -12.06
N GLY A 96 20.25 6.17 -11.22
CA GLY A 96 19.68 6.18 -9.88
C GLY A 96 18.44 5.31 -9.77
N ASN A 97 17.58 5.59 -8.78
CA ASN A 97 16.37 4.81 -8.56
C ASN A 97 15.18 5.39 -9.36
N PRO A 98 14.70 4.71 -10.42
CA PRO A 98 13.67 5.23 -11.32
C PRO A 98 12.33 5.48 -10.60
N THR A 99 12.06 4.75 -9.50
CA THR A 99 10.85 4.98 -8.68
C THR A 99 10.87 6.33 -7.93
N ARG A 100 12.05 6.94 -7.76
CA ARG A 100 12.24 8.24 -7.08
C ARG A 100 12.28 9.43 -8.03
N SER A 101 12.01 9.22 -9.31
CA SER A 101 11.87 10.27 -10.31
C SER A 101 10.66 11.18 -10.05
N VAL A 102 10.73 12.40 -10.60
CA VAL A 102 9.64 13.38 -10.53
C VAL A 102 8.41 12.88 -11.28
N VAL A 103 8.60 12.31 -12.48
CA VAL A 103 7.50 11.82 -13.34
C VAL A 103 6.64 10.75 -12.66
N VAL A 104 7.23 9.85 -11.85
CA VAL A 104 6.47 8.85 -11.09
C VAL A 104 5.72 9.48 -9.92
N ASN A 105 6.32 10.48 -9.26
CA ASN A 105 5.68 11.21 -8.16
C ASN A 105 4.50 12.08 -8.64
N ASP A 106 4.59 12.62 -9.84
CA ASP A 106 3.55 13.45 -10.43
C ASP A 106 2.26 12.66 -10.66
N VAL A 107 2.36 11.41 -11.10
CA VAL A 107 1.19 10.51 -11.21
C VAL A 107 0.51 10.31 -9.86
N ILE A 108 1.29 10.00 -8.80
CA ILE A 108 0.74 9.82 -7.45
C ILE A 108 0.08 11.12 -6.95
N THR A 109 0.72 12.26 -7.23
CA THR A 109 0.21 13.58 -6.82
C THR A 109 -1.07 13.95 -7.56
N LEU A 110 -1.15 13.63 -8.86
CA LEU A 110 -2.36 13.81 -9.66
C LEU A 110 -3.52 12.97 -9.11
N VAL A 111 -3.28 11.68 -8.84
CA VAL A 111 -4.31 10.79 -8.25
C VAL A 111 -4.78 11.35 -6.90
N MET A 112 -3.85 11.78 -6.05
CA MET A 112 -4.18 12.39 -4.76
C MET A 112 -5.03 13.66 -4.90
N LYS A 113 -4.75 14.52 -5.90
CA LYS A 113 -5.58 15.70 -6.20
C LYS A 113 -7.00 15.30 -6.64
N CYS A 114 -7.14 14.28 -7.49
CA CYS A 114 -8.45 13.77 -7.91
C CYS A 114 -9.23 13.15 -6.74
N GLU A 115 -8.57 12.42 -5.85
CA GLU A 115 -9.19 11.88 -4.63
C GLU A 115 -9.78 12.98 -3.73
N VAL A 116 -9.01 14.04 -3.47
CA VAL A 116 -9.48 15.18 -2.65
C VAL A 116 -10.67 15.89 -3.30
N ARG A 117 -10.72 15.93 -4.64
CA ARG A 117 -11.85 16.47 -5.42
C ARG A 117 -13.05 15.52 -5.52
N ARG A 118 -12.99 14.33 -4.90
CA ARG A 118 -14.00 13.26 -5.02
C ARG A 118 -14.20 12.76 -6.46
N GLN A 119 -13.15 12.87 -7.28
CA GLN A 119 -13.09 12.41 -8.67
C GLN A 119 -12.25 11.13 -8.83
N GLY A 120 -11.71 10.60 -7.73
CA GLY A 120 -10.99 9.33 -7.68
C GLY A 120 -11.79 8.26 -6.93
N VAL A 121 -11.14 7.15 -6.64
CA VAL A 121 -11.73 6.04 -5.88
C VAL A 121 -12.10 6.47 -4.45
N GLU A 122 -13.30 6.09 -4.02
CA GLU A 122 -13.79 6.37 -2.67
C GLU A 122 -12.92 5.76 -1.57
N SER A 123 -12.92 6.41 -0.41
CA SER A 123 -12.22 5.92 0.76
C SER A 123 -12.94 4.76 1.41
N LYS A 124 -12.31 3.59 1.41
CA LYS A 124 -12.73 2.43 2.23
C LYS A 124 -12.16 2.47 3.65
N ALA A 125 -11.66 3.63 4.10
CA ALA A 125 -11.17 3.76 5.46
C ALA A 125 -12.36 3.69 6.43
N HIS A 126 -12.24 2.83 7.45
CA HIS A 126 -13.23 2.80 8.51
C HIS A 126 -13.23 4.14 9.25
N ARG A 127 -14.42 4.67 9.52
CA ARG A 127 -14.55 5.83 10.39
C ARG A 127 -14.18 5.45 11.83
N PRO A 128 -13.73 6.42 12.65
CA PRO A 128 -13.56 6.18 14.07
C PRO A 128 -14.86 5.68 14.72
N ILE A 129 -14.71 4.79 15.69
CA ILE A 129 -15.81 4.32 16.52
C ILE A 129 -16.34 5.47 17.38
N GLU A 130 -17.65 5.67 17.40
CA GLU A 130 -18.28 6.70 18.22
C GLU A 130 -18.48 6.18 19.65
N PHE A 131 -18.59 7.10 20.61
CA PHE A 131 -18.72 6.73 22.03
C PHE A 131 -19.93 5.85 22.31
N THR A 132 -21.06 6.12 21.64
CA THR A 132 -22.29 5.32 21.74
C THR A 132 -22.09 3.89 21.24
N GLU A 133 -21.39 3.73 20.12
CA GLU A 133 -21.07 2.42 19.53
C GLU A 133 -20.10 1.64 20.41
N PHE A 134 -19.11 2.32 20.97
CA PHE A 134 -18.20 1.74 21.95
C PHE A 134 -18.95 1.23 23.19
N MET A 135 -19.85 2.04 23.75
CA MET A 135 -20.68 1.62 24.89
C MET A 135 -21.58 0.44 24.53
N ASN A 136 -22.12 0.39 23.32
CA ASN A 136 -22.90 -0.74 22.85
C ASN A 136 -22.04 -2.02 22.71
N ALA A 137 -20.82 -1.90 22.19
CA ALA A 137 -19.88 -3.02 22.12
C ALA A 137 -19.57 -3.58 23.52
N LEU A 138 -19.31 -2.72 24.51
CA LEU A 138 -19.08 -3.15 25.89
C LEU A 138 -20.31 -3.86 26.50
N LYS A 139 -21.52 -3.38 26.21
CA LYS A 139 -22.76 -4.04 26.65
C LYS A 139 -22.88 -5.44 26.04
N VAL A 140 -22.65 -5.58 24.73
CA VAL A 140 -22.68 -6.87 24.03
C VAL A 140 -21.68 -7.84 24.65
N ILE A 141 -20.45 -7.41 24.89
CA ILE A 141 -19.41 -8.26 25.49
C ILE A 141 -19.83 -8.73 26.89
N ARG A 142 -20.36 -7.83 27.73
CA ARG A 142 -20.80 -8.18 29.09
C ARG A 142 -22.00 -9.14 29.11
N LEU A 143 -22.90 -9.02 28.15
CA LEU A 143 -24.14 -9.80 28.08
C LEU A 143 -24.03 -11.08 27.23
N CYS A 144 -22.92 -11.27 26.51
CA CYS A 144 -22.72 -12.44 25.65
C CYS A 144 -22.60 -13.73 26.48
N SER A 145 -23.64 -14.55 26.49
CA SER A 145 -23.69 -15.83 27.23
C SER A 145 -22.81 -16.92 26.63
N GLU A 146 -22.32 -16.74 25.40
CA GLU A 146 -21.43 -17.68 24.72
C GLU A 146 -20.00 -17.65 25.27
N PHE A 147 -19.62 -16.54 25.93
CA PHE A 147 -18.30 -16.38 26.53
C PHE A 147 -18.31 -16.69 28.03
N SER A 148 -17.22 -17.30 28.51
CA SER A 148 -17.01 -17.45 29.95
C SER A 148 -16.97 -16.07 30.62
N GLU A 149 -17.30 -16.01 31.91
CA GLU A 149 -17.22 -14.76 32.67
C GLU A 149 -15.83 -14.12 32.60
N LEU A 150 -14.78 -14.95 32.69
CA LEU A 150 -13.39 -14.50 32.58
C LEU A 150 -13.09 -13.89 31.21
N ASP A 151 -13.56 -14.50 30.12
CA ASP A 151 -13.32 -14.00 28.76
C ASP A 151 -14.04 -12.68 28.50
N ARG A 152 -15.23 -12.51 29.05
CA ARG A 152 -15.97 -11.23 28.98
C ARG A 152 -15.20 -10.10 29.66
N TYR A 153 -14.63 -10.33 30.85
CA TYR A 153 -13.83 -9.32 31.54
C TYR A 153 -12.51 -9.04 30.82
N ARG A 154 -11.84 -10.06 30.29
CA ARG A 154 -10.60 -9.89 29.52
C ARG A 154 -10.83 -9.07 28.25
N LEU A 155 -11.79 -9.45 27.43
CA LEU A 155 -12.13 -8.76 26.20
C LEU A 155 -12.61 -7.32 26.48
N GLY A 156 -13.46 -7.15 27.50
CA GLY A 156 -13.92 -5.84 27.93
C GLY A 156 -12.76 -4.93 28.39
N SER A 157 -11.78 -5.48 29.12
CA SER A 157 -10.60 -4.74 29.57
C SER A 157 -9.71 -4.31 28.40
N VAL A 158 -9.44 -5.21 27.44
CA VAL A 158 -8.66 -4.91 26.23
C VAL A 158 -9.28 -3.76 25.44
N ILE A 159 -10.59 -3.83 25.16
CA ILE A 159 -11.30 -2.82 24.37
C ILE A 159 -11.40 -1.50 25.14
N THR A 160 -11.58 -1.55 26.46
CA THR A 160 -11.58 -0.35 27.31
C THR A 160 -10.23 0.35 27.31
N LEU A 161 -9.12 -0.38 27.46
CA LEU A 161 -7.79 0.19 27.39
C LEU A 161 -7.49 0.75 25.99
N GLN A 162 -7.90 0.04 24.94
CA GLN A 162 -7.75 0.50 23.56
C GLN A 162 -8.40 1.88 23.36
N TRP A 163 -9.62 2.06 23.88
CA TRP A 163 -10.34 3.33 23.80
C TRP A 163 -9.63 4.46 24.56
N HIS A 164 -9.25 4.22 25.81
CA HIS A 164 -8.65 5.27 26.66
C HIS A 164 -7.24 5.66 26.22
N LEU A 165 -6.46 4.71 25.69
CA LEU A 165 -5.09 4.95 25.27
C LEU A 165 -4.98 5.30 23.78
N VAL A 166 -6.08 5.25 23.03
CA VAL A 166 -6.11 5.42 21.56
C VAL A 166 -5.05 4.52 20.90
N ALA A 167 -4.92 3.30 21.42
CA ALA A 167 -3.84 2.39 21.07
C ALA A 167 -4.27 1.38 20.00
N ARG A 168 -3.30 0.72 19.37
CA ARG A 168 -3.60 -0.41 18.48
C ARG A 168 -3.99 -1.63 19.31
N VAL A 169 -4.91 -2.44 18.80
CA VAL A 169 -5.32 -3.68 19.48
C VAL A 169 -4.13 -4.60 19.73
N ASP A 170 -3.19 -4.69 18.79
CA ASP A 170 -1.97 -5.50 18.92
C ASP A 170 -1.11 -5.07 20.12
N ASP A 171 -1.10 -3.78 20.46
CA ASP A 171 -0.35 -3.26 21.62
C ASP A 171 -1.08 -3.59 22.92
N MET A 172 -2.41 -3.52 22.93
CA MET A 172 -3.22 -3.88 24.10
C MET A 172 -3.12 -5.36 24.42
N MET A 173 -3.08 -6.23 23.41
CA MET A 173 -2.95 -7.68 23.61
C MET A 173 -1.62 -8.08 24.25
N LYS A 174 -0.56 -7.26 24.12
CA LYS A 174 0.74 -7.51 24.76
C LYS A 174 0.77 -7.16 26.25
N LEU A 175 -0.19 -6.39 26.75
CA LEU A 175 -0.27 -6.02 28.17
C LEU A 175 -0.85 -7.14 29.04
N PHE A 176 -1.53 -8.11 28.41
CA PHE A 176 -2.18 -9.24 29.07
C PHE A 176 -1.45 -10.57 28.82
N ALA A 177 -0.25 -10.51 28.22
CA ALA A 177 0.62 -11.64 27.94
C ALA A 177 1.60 -11.92 29.10
#